data_AF-A0A9Q3FJF5-F1
#
_entry.id   AF-A0A9Q3FJF5-F1
#
_cell.length_a   1.000
_cell.length_b   1.000
_cell.length_c   1.000
_cell.angle_alpha   90.00
_cell.angle_beta   90.00
_cell.angle_gamma   90.00
#
_symmetry.space_group_name_H-M   'P 1'
#
loop_
_entity.id
_entity.type
_entity.pdbx_description
1 polymer ?
#
loop_
_entity_poly.entity_id
_entity_poly.type
_entity_poly.pdbx_seq_one_letter_code
_entity_poly.pdbx_strand_id
1 'polypeptide(L)'
;MDFFITEQLKEADLNHELRVKMKEKFIDLLFRYKNAFASDKEPLGAMIGHEVDIILNVEKPYPHLLRRPAYPASPRAREGLELHIKGLMDLGVLTKLGHNEQVEVTTPVIITWHNGKQRMVGDIRALNIYTIPDR
;
A
#
# COMPACT_ATOMS: atom_id res chain seq x y z
N MET A 1 8.77 -0.02 -31.78
CA MET A 1 9.68 0.11 -30.61
C MET A 1 9.95 1.59 -30.31
N ASP A 2 10.11 2.42 -31.35
CA ASP A 2 10.51 3.82 -31.22
C ASP A 2 9.49 4.78 -30.57
N PHE A 3 8.19 4.50 -30.65
CA PHE A 3 7.15 5.43 -30.17
C PHE A 3 6.92 5.39 -28.65
N PHE A 4 7.20 4.26 -27.98
CA PHE A 4 7.03 4.11 -26.53
C PHE A 4 8.21 4.70 -25.74
N ILE A 5 9.41 4.62 -26.33
CA ILE A 5 10.66 5.13 -25.76
C ILE A 5 10.63 6.67 -25.66
N THR A 6 9.97 7.37 -26.58
CA THR A 6 10.09 8.83 -26.70
C THR A 6 9.27 9.62 -25.69
N GLU A 7 8.03 9.22 -25.38
CA GLU A 7 7.17 10.01 -24.47
C GLU A 7 7.50 9.77 -22.99
N GLN A 8 7.71 8.51 -22.57
CA GLN A 8 8.04 8.22 -21.17
C GLN A 8 9.47 8.68 -20.78
N LEU A 9 10.41 8.70 -21.72
CA LEU A 9 11.75 9.25 -21.46
C LEU A 9 11.81 10.77 -21.49
N LYS A 10 10.83 11.46 -22.10
CA LYS A 10 10.76 12.93 -22.07
C LYS A 10 10.54 13.46 -20.67
N GLU A 11 9.79 12.73 -19.84
CA GLU A 11 9.52 13.08 -18.45
C GLU A 11 10.55 12.49 -17.47
N ALA A 12 11.44 11.61 -17.95
CA ALA A 12 12.43 10.95 -17.10
C ALA A 12 13.57 11.91 -16.72
N ASP A 13 13.74 12.15 -15.42
CA ASP A 13 14.89 12.88 -14.87
C ASP A 13 16.12 11.97 -14.81
N LEU A 14 16.82 11.86 -15.94
CA LEU A 14 18.06 11.10 -16.04
C LEU A 14 19.26 11.98 -15.66
N ASN A 15 20.21 11.42 -14.90
CA ASN A 15 21.45 12.11 -14.56
C ASN A 15 22.11 12.72 -15.82
N HIS A 16 22.36 14.02 -15.76
CA HIS A 16 22.92 14.84 -16.85
C HIS A 16 24.35 14.43 -17.23
N GLU A 17 25.08 13.75 -16.35
CA GLU A 17 26.43 13.25 -16.60
C GLU A 17 26.46 11.99 -17.50
N LEU A 18 25.30 11.35 -17.74
CA LEU A 18 25.23 10.15 -18.56
C LEU A 18 25.45 10.47 -20.04
N ARG A 19 26.48 9.86 -20.64
CA ARG A 19 26.71 9.91 -22.08
C ARG A 19 25.62 9.16 -22.85
N VAL A 20 25.40 9.52 -24.11
CA VAL A 20 24.36 8.91 -24.98
C VAL A 20 24.38 7.38 -24.95
N LYS A 21 25.55 6.77 -25.17
CA LYS A 21 25.72 5.30 -25.12
C LYS A 21 25.40 4.66 -23.77
N MET A 22 25.58 5.41 -22.67
CA MET A 22 25.23 4.93 -21.32
C MET A 22 23.73 5.00 -21.09
N LYS A 23 23.07 6.04 -21.59
CA LYS A 23 21.61 6.16 -21.56
C LYS A 23 20.95 5.02 -22.35
N GLU A 24 21.44 4.71 -23.54
CA GLU A 24 20.96 3.58 -24.34
C GLU A 24 21.06 2.25 -23.58
N LYS A 25 22.24 1.94 -23.02
CA LYS A 25 22.42 0.73 -22.21
C LYS A 25 21.53 0.69 -20.96
N PHE A 26 21.31 1.84 -20.34
CA PHE A 26 20.45 1.95 -19.16
C PHE A 26 18.99 1.67 -19.53
N ILE A 27 18.50 2.27 -20.62
CA ILE A 27 17.15 2.04 -21.14
C ILE A 27 16.97 0.55 -21.49
N ASP A 28 17.93 -0.06 -22.19
CA ASP A 28 17.91 -1.49 -22.50
C ASP A 28 17.82 -2.35 -21.24
N LEU A 29 18.51 -1.96 -20.16
CA LEU A 29 18.47 -2.65 -18.87
C LEU A 29 17.11 -2.51 -18.20
N LEU A 30 16.52 -1.31 -18.19
CA LEU A 30 15.17 -1.08 -17.68
C LEU A 30 14.14 -1.91 -18.44
N PHE A 31 14.22 -1.96 -19.78
CA PHE A 31 13.32 -2.79 -20.58
C PHE A 31 13.52 -4.29 -20.34
N ARG A 32 14.78 -4.74 -20.25
CA ARG A 32 15.11 -6.14 -19.96
C ARG A 32 14.52 -6.60 -18.63
N TYR A 33 14.55 -5.74 -17.61
CA TYR A 33 14.05 -6.03 -16.27
C TYR A 33 12.77 -5.27 -15.94
N LYS A 34 11.93 -4.96 -16.93
CA LYS A 34 10.74 -4.09 -16.76
C LYS A 34 9.80 -4.55 -15.65
N ASN A 35 9.67 -5.86 -15.43
CA ASN A 35 8.80 -6.43 -14.40
C ASN A 35 9.35 -6.26 -12.97
N ALA A 36 10.61 -5.85 -12.82
CA ALA A 36 11.20 -5.53 -11.52
C ALA A 36 10.86 -4.11 -11.05
N PHE A 37 10.27 -3.29 -11.91
CA PHE A 37 9.89 -1.90 -11.62
C PHE A 37 8.37 -1.78 -11.53
N ALA A 38 7.89 -1.03 -10.55
CA ALA A 38 6.50 -0.64 -10.48
C ALA A 38 6.16 0.32 -11.64
N SER A 39 4.97 0.18 -12.22
CA SER A 39 4.46 1.05 -13.27
C SER A 39 3.06 1.53 -12.95
N ASP A 40 2.53 2.49 -13.71
CA ASP A 40 1.15 2.98 -13.51
C ASP A 40 0.09 1.88 -13.69
N LYS A 41 0.41 0.84 -14.49
CA LYS A 41 -0.47 -0.31 -14.73
C LYS A 41 -0.30 -1.41 -13.69
N GLU A 42 0.93 -1.63 -13.26
CA GLU A 42 1.32 -2.65 -12.27
C GLU A 42 2.12 -1.97 -11.15
N PRO A 43 1.44 -1.23 -10.26
CA PRO A 43 2.12 -0.44 -9.23
C PRO A 43 2.53 -1.28 -8.02
N LEU A 44 2.00 -2.50 -7.89
CA LEU A 44 2.22 -3.39 -6.76
C LEU A 44 2.81 -4.71 -7.22
N GLY A 45 3.82 -5.19 -6.48
CA GLY A 45 4.24 -6.58 -6.54
C GLY A 45 3.38 -7.45 -5.62
N ALA A 46 3.16 -8.70 -6.01
CA ALA A 46 2.50 -9.70 -5.17
C ALA A 46 3.39 -10.95 -5.09
N MET A 47 3.72 -11.37 -3.86
CA MET A 47 4.39 -12.64 -3.61
C MET A 47 3.33 -13.73 -3.44
N ILE A 48 3.29 -14.68 -4.38
CA ILE A 48 2.34 -15.79 -4.38
C ILE A 48 2.89 -16.92 -3.51
N GLY A 49 2.05 -17.51 -2.64
CA GLY A 49 2.43 -18.64 -1.78
C GLY A 49 3.16 -18.24 -0.49
N HIS A 50 3.10 -16.95 -0.13
CA HIS A 50 3.67 -16.40 1.10
C HIS A 50 2.58 -15.76 1.96
N GLU A 51 1.44 -16.43 2.05
CA GLU A 51 0.39 -16.06 3.01
C GLU A 51 0.94 -16.15 4.44
N VAL A 52 0.62 -15.15 5.27
CA VAL A 52 1.15 -15.03 6.63
C VAL A 52 0.03 -15.28 7.63
N ASP A 53 0.24 -16.26 8.50
CA ASP A 53 -0.61 -16.48 9.67
C ASP A 53 -0.14 -15.58 10.82
N ILE A 54 -1.02 -14.67 11.27
CA ILE A 54 -0.75 -13.82 12.43
C ILE A 54 -1.25 -14.54 13.68
N ILE A 55 -0.32 -15.03 14.50
CA ILE A 55 -0.62 -15.73 15.75
C ILE A 55 -0.76 -14.72 16.89
N LEU A 56 -1.85 -14.82 17.64
CA LEU A 56 -2.11 -14.00 18.82
C LEU A 56 -1.80 -14.75 20.12
N ASN A 57 -1.40 -14.03 21.16
CA ASN A 57 -1.16 -14.57 22.52
C ASN A 57 -2.45 -14.68 23.36
N VAL A 58 -3.61 -14.49 22.74
CA VAL A 58 -4.95 -14.56 23.35
C VAL A 58 -5.87 -15.37 22.46
N GLU A 59 -6.79 -16.10 23.08
CA GLU A 59 -7.81 -16.88 22.39
C GLU A 59 -9.17 -16.17 22.39
N LYS A 60 -10.13 -16.73 21.65
CA LYS A 60 -11.50 -16.22 21.62
C LYS A 60 -12.22 -16.51 22.96
N PRO A 61 -13.08 -15.60 23.43
CA PRO A 61 -13.43 -14.31 22.82
C PRO A 61 -12.33 -13.26 23.00
N TYR A 62 -11.99 -12.56 21.91
CA TYR A 62 -10.95 -11.54 21.95
C TYR A 62 -11.29 -10.36 22.85
N PRO A 63 -10.29 -9.76 23.52
CA PRO A 63 -10.48 -8.60 24.40
C PRO A 63 -11.04 -7.39 23.62
N HIS A 64 -11.80 -6.55 24.33
CA HIS A 64 -12.38 -5.32 23.76
C HIS A 64 -11.36 -4.40 23.10
N LEU A 65 -10.10 -4.45 23.55
CA LEU A 65 -9.02 -3.65 22.97
C LEU A 65 -8.69 -4.05 21.52
N LEU A 66 -9.04 -5.26 21.09
CA LEU A 66 -8.97 -5.68 19.68
C LEU A 66 -10.22 -5.32 18.87
N ARG A 67 -11.28 -4.79 19.50
CA ARG A 67 -12.55 -4.38 18.85
C ARG A 67 -12.76 -2.88 18.98
N ARG A 68 -11.80 -2.11 18.49
CA ARG A 68 -11.82 -0.65 18.65
C ARG A 68 -12.76 -0.01 17.63
N PRO A 69 -13.64 0.91 18.04
CA PRO A 69 -14.49 1.64 17.10
C PRO A 69 -13.64 2.61 16.27
N ALA A 70 -14.16 3.00 15.11
CA ALA A 70 -13.59 4.09 14.32
C ALA A 70 -13.58 5.39 15.14
N TYR A 71 -12.52 6.17 14.98
CA TYR A 71 -12.47 7.51 15.57
C TYR A 71 -13.39 8.47 14.81
N PRO A 72 -13.99 9.46 15.50
CA PRO A 72 -14.66 10.56 14.81
C PRO A 72 -13.68 11.27 13.87
N ALA A 73 -14.07 11.40 12.60
CA ALA A 73 -13.26 12.06 11.59
C ALA A 73 -13.89 13.39 11.17
N SER A 74 -13.07 14.43 10.98
CA SER A 74 -13.53 15.69 10.39
C SER A 74 -13.94 15.47 8.92
N PRO A 75 -14.76 16.35 8.32
CA PRO A 75 -15.15 16.23 6.91
C PRO A 75 -13.96 16.05 5.96
N ARG A 76 -12.91 16.88 6.14
CA ARG A 76 -11.66 16.78 5.37
C ARG A 76 -10.93 15.44 5.57
N ALA A 77 -10.92 14.92 6.80
CA ALA A 77 -10.31 13.62 7.06
C ALA A 77 -11.12 12.47 6.43
N ARG A 78 -12.45 12.57 6.46
CA ARG A 78 -13.35 11.58 5.85
C ARG A 78 -13.17 11.51 4.34
N GLU A 79 -13.09 12.65 3.66
CA GLU A 79 -12.78 12.72 2.22
C GLU A 79 -11.43 12.07 1.89
N GLY A 80 -10.41 12.33 2.71
CA GLY A 80 -9.10 11.70 2.57
C GLY A 80 -9.15 10.18 2.75
N LEU A 81 -9.88 9.69 3.75
CA LEU A 81 -10.08 8.25 3.98
C LEU A 81 -10.81 7.61 2.80
N GLU A 82 -11.89 8.22 2.31
CA GLU A 82 -12.67 7.71 1.17
C GLU A 82 -11.79 7.58 -0.08
N LEU A 83 -10.96 8.58 -0.38
CA LEU A 83 -10.03 8.55 -1.50
C LEU A 83 -9.02 7.39 -1.39
N HIS A 84 -8.39 7.24 -0.21
CA HIS A 84 -7.39 6.18 -0.01
C HIS A 84 -8.00 4.78 0.01
N ILE A 85 -9.14 4.60 0.66
CA ILE A 85 -9.86 3.31 0.71
C ILE A 85 -10.25 2.90 -0.70
N LYS A 86 -10.84 3.81 -1.49
CA LYS A 86 -11.20 3.52 -2.88
C LYS A 86 -9.97 3.12 -3.70
N GLY A 87 -8.87 3.87 -3.62
CA GLY A 87 -7.64 3.54 -4.33
C GLY A 87 -7.09 2.16 -3.97
N LEU A 88 -7.13 1.79 -2.68
CA LEU A 88 -6.68 0.46 -2.24
C LEU A 88 -7.64 -0.67 -2.64
N MET A 89 -8.95 -0.39 -2.74
CA MET A 89 -9.92 -1.34 -3.29
C MET A 89 -9.71 -1.56 -4.79
N ASP A 90 -9.49 -0.48 -5.54
CA ASP A 90 -9.22 -0.56 -6.99
C ASP A 90 -7.91 -1.35 -7.27
N LEU A 91 -6.95 -1.29 -6.35
CA LEU A 91 -5.70 -2.07 -6.39
C LEU A 91 -5.83 -3.51 -5.85
N GLY A 92 -7.00 -3.92 -5.34
CA GLY A 92 -7.21 -5.24 -4.76
C GLY A 92 -6.52 -5.48 -3.42
N VAL A 93 -6.02 -4.43 -2.76
CA VAL A 93 -5.36 -4.51 -1.44
C VAL A 93 -6.39 -4.57 -0.31
N LEU A 94 -7.49 -3.81 -0.45
CA LEU A 94 -8.61 -3.85 0.48
C LEU A 94 -9.82 -4.51 -0.16
N THR A 95 -10.51 -5.33 0.62
CA THR A 95 -11.77 -5.97 0.20
C THR A 95 -12.89 -5.57 1.16
N LYS A 96 -14.05 -5.25 0.60
CA LYS A 96 -15.25 -4.96 1.39
C LYS A 96 -15.88 -6.27 1.84
N LEU A 97 -15.97 -6.48 3.15
CA LEU A 97 -16.65 -7.63 3.74
C LEU A 97 -18.17 -7.46 3.69
N GLY A 98 -18.91 -8.56 3.50
CA GLY A 98 -20.36 -8.57 3.46
C GLY A 98 -21.01 -8.31 4.83
N HIS A 99 -22.29 -7.92 4.84
CA HIS A 99 -23.04 -7.65 6.08
C HIS A 99 -23.14 -8.86 7.03
N ASN A 100 -22.99 -10.08 6.50
CA ASN A 100 -23.08 -11.32 7.27
C ASN A 100 -21.71 -11.82 7.78
N GLU A 101 -20.62 -11.15 7.41
CA GLU A 101 -19.27 -11.54 7.85
C GLU A 101 -18.97 -10.93 9.21
N GLN A 102 -18.62 -11.78 10.17
CA GLN A 102 -18.23 -11.32 11.50
C GLN A 102 -16.77 -10.86 11.48
N VAL A 103 -16.57 -9.60 11.87
CA VAL A 103 -15.24 -9.04 12.09
C VAL A 103 -14.95 -9.06 13.58
N GLU A 104 -14.02 -9.91 13.99
CA GLU A 104 -13.69 -10.10 15.41
C GLU A 104 -12.62 -9.13 15.93
N VAL A 105 -11.84 -8.55 15.00
CA VAL A 105 -10.75 -7.62 15.27
C VAL A 105 -10.92 -6.37 14.39
N THR A 106 -10.95 -5.19 15.01
CA THR A 106 -11.06 -3.90 14.34
C THR A 106 -10.01 -2.93 14.84
N THR A 107 -9.37 -2.25 13.90
CA THR A 107 -8.37 -1.21 14.16
C THR A 107 -8.80 0.10 13.52
N PRO A 108 -8.82 1.22 14.26
CA PRO A 108 -9.20 2.50 13.68
C PRO A 108 -8.11 3.01 12.74
N VAL A 109 -8.54 3.73 11.72
CA VAL A 109 -7.65 4.40 10.76
C VAL A 109 -7.80 5.92 10.89
N ILE A 110 -6.71 6.63 10.62
CA ILE A 110 -6.64 8.09 10.68
C ILE A 110 -5.97 8.66 9.43
N ILE A 111 -6.19 9.94 9.17
CA ILE A 111 -5.42 10.70 8.19
C ILE A 111 -4.33 11.49 8.89
N THR A 112 -3.12 11.39 8.36
CA THR A 112 -1.98 12.21 8.74
C THR A 112 -1.50 13.03 7.55
N TRP A 113 -0.90 14.19 7.82
CA TRP A 113 -0.37 15.07 6.79
C TRP A 113 1.15 15.15 6.90
N HIS A 114 1.83 15.03 5.77
CA HIS A 114 3.27 15.14 5.71
C HIS A 114 3.68 15.73 4.36
N ASN A 115 4.46 16.81 4.37
CA ASN A 115 4.87 17.57 3.18
C ASN A 115 3.69 17.91 2.25
N GLY A 116 2.58 18.36 2.84
CA GLY A 116 1.36 18.73 2.11
C GLY A 116 0.55 17.56 1.53
N LYS A 117 1.01 16.31 1.70
CA LYS A 117 0.30 15.11 1.24
C LYS A 117 -0.39 14.40 2.40
N GLN A 118 -1.61 13.94 2.17
CA GLN A 118 -2.35 13.11 3.11
C GLN A 118 -1.93 11.64 3.01
N ARG A 119 -2.00 10.94 4.14
CA ARG A 119 -1.71 9.50 4.27
C ARG A 119 -2.70 8.85 5.22
N MET A 120 -3.26 7.72 4.83
CA MET A 120 -4.04 6.85 5.71
C MET A 120 -3.12 5.99 6.58
N VAL A 121 -3.38 5.95 7.89
CA VAL A 121 -2.57 5.22 8.87
C VAL A 121 -3.48 4.41 9.80
N GLY A 122 -3.20 3.11 9.95
CA GLY A 122 -3.89 2.25 10.92
C GLY A 122 -3.26 2.31 12.31
N ASP A 123 -4.08 2.42 13.35
CA ASP A 123 -3.63 2.41 14.75
C ASP A 123 -3.49 0.97 15.29
N ILE A 124 -2.49 0.25 14.79
CA ILE A 124 -2.27 -1.17 15.08
C ILE A 124 -1.65 -1.46 16.46
N ARG A 125 -1.54 -0.46 17.35
CA ARG A 125 -0.87 -0.62 18.67
C ARG A 125 -1.51 -1.72 19.52
N ALA A 126 -2.84 -1.77 19.53
CA ALA A 126 -3.57 -2.80 20.24
C ALA A 126 -3.27 -4.20 19.67
N LEU A 127 -3.33 -4.35 18.34
CA LEU A 127 -3.00 -5.61 17.67
C LEU A 127 -1.58 -6.07 18.02
N ASN A 128 -0.60 -5.17 17.93
CA ASN A 128 0.80 -5.48 18.21
C ASN A 128 1.07 -5.99 19.64
N ILE A 129 0.28 -5.56 20.64
CA ILE A 129 0.40 -6.06 22.03
C ILE A 129 0.03 -7.56 22.10
N TYR A 130 -0.93 -7.97 21.26
CA TYR A 130 -1.44 -9.33 21.25
C TYR A 130 -0.79 -10.22 20.19
N THR A 131 -0.07 -9.67 19.22
CA THR A 131 0.67 -10.44 18.22
C THR A 131 1.91 -11.10 18.84
N ILE A 132 2.07 -12.40 18.62
CA ILE A 132 3.29 -13.11 18.98
C ILE A 132 4.37 -12.77 17.95
N PRO A 133 5.55 -12.23 18.35
CA PRO A 133 6.64 -11.99 17.43
C PRO A 133 7.14 -13.29 16.80
N ASP A 134 7.41 -13.25 15.51
CA ASP A 134 8.11 -14.33 14.81
C ASP A 134 9.51 -14.52 15.43
N ARG A 135 9.93 -15.77 15.60
CA ARG A 135 11.18 -16.13 16.30
C ARG A 135 12.23 -16.70 15.36
#